data_AF-A0AB40B7U0-F1
#
_entry.id   AF-A0AB40B7U0-F1
#
_cell.length_a   1.000
_cell.length_b   1.000
_cell.length_c   1.000
_cell.angle_alpha   90.00
_cell.angle_beta   90.00
_cell.angle_gamma   90.00
#
_symmetry.space_group_name_H-M   'P 1'
#
loop_
_entity.id
_entity.type
_entity.pdbx_description
1 polymer ?
#
loop_
_entity_poly.entity_id
_entity_poly.type
_entity_poly.pdbx_seq_one_letter_code
_entity_poly.pdbx_strand_id
1 'polypeptide(L)'
;MIFDSDLRRIKNTRMDRDAFYKLCNMLQSIGGLSPAKNMDIEEMVGIFLYAISHNAKNRVLKREFVRSGETKPKFVHADSNDVRWKWLKNCFGALDGTYIKVNALDNGKPRYRNRKGDIATNVLGVCSQDMQFIYILPGWEGSAANSRVLRDAISRRHGLKVAKGFFYLCDAGYRNGEDLKDKGGWNGDNGIFRPGYLVHLEKTMAEKIPNYQIKGTPHI
;
A
#
# COMPACT_ATOMS: atom_id res chain seq x y z
N MET A 1 -6.52 3.18 -26.90
CA MET A 1 -5.90 4.35 -26.26
C MET A 1 -6.89 4.90 -25.25
N ILE A 2 -6.49 4.94 -23.98
CA ILE A 2 -7.35 5.10 -22.79
C ILE A 2 -7.43 6.59 -22.45
N PHE A 3 -8.04 7.41 -23.31
CA PHE A 3 -8.16 8.86 -23.09
C PHE A 3 -9.62 9.35 -23.00
N ASP A 4 -10.61 8.51 -23.30
CA ASP A 4 -12.03 8.89 -23.21
C ASP A 4 -12.60 8.77 -21.77
N SER A 5 -11.85 8.15 -20.85
CA SER A 5 -12.20 7.99 -19.43
C SER A 5 -11.80 9.16 -18.52
N ASP A 6 -10.99 10.11 -19.01
CA ASP A 6 -10.35 11.13 -18.17
C ASP A 6 -11.32 12.21 -17.66
N LEU A 7 -12.37 12.54 -18.42
CA LEU A 7 -13.37 13.51 -18.00
C LEU A 7 -14.21 13.03 -16.81
N ARG A 8 -14.42 11.70 -16.67
CA ARG A 8 -15.14 11.13 -15.51
C ARG A 8 -14.22 11.02 -14.29
N ARG A 9 -12.92 10.79 -14.49
CA ARG A 9 -11.93 10.67 -13.41
C ARG A 9 -11.67 12.01 -12.73
N ILE A 10 -11.47 13.08 -13.49
CA ILE A 10 -11.26 14.43 -12.94
C ILE A 10 -12.55 14.99 -12.32
N LYS A 11 -13.73 14.72 -12.90
CA LYS A 11 -15.01 15.12 -12.26
C LYS A 11 -15.26 14.42 -10.91
N ASN A 12 -14.68 13.24 -10.72
CA ASN A 12 -14.78 12.49 -9.46
C ASN A 12 -13.61 12.80 -8.51
N THR A 13 -12.62 13.58 -8.91
CA THR A 13 -11.75 14.23 -7.94
C THR A 13 -12.39 15.58 -7.60
N ARG A 14 -12.37 16.00 -6.34
CA ARG A 14 -12.92 17.33 -5.94
C ARG A 14 -12.00 18.48 -6.38
N MET A 15 -11.31 18.32 -7.52
CA MET A 15 -10.21 19.13 -7.98
C MET A 15 -10.45 19.47 -9.45
N ASP A 16 -10.19 20.71 -9.85
CA ASP A 16 -10.23 21.09 -11.25
C ASP A 16 -9.06 20.46 -12.04
N ARG A 17 -9.20 20.44 -13.36
CA ARG A 17 -8.23 19.80 -14.26
C ARG A 17 -6.83 20.39 -14.15
N ASP A 18 -6.72 21.72 -14.02
CA ASP A 18 -5.42 22.39 -14.02
C ASP A 18 -4.68 22.14 -12.71
N ALA A 19 -5.41 22.17 -11.59
CA ALA A 19 -4.88 21.77 -10.30
C ALA A 19 -4.40 20.30 -10.30
N PHE A 20 -5.11 19.39 -10.97
CA PHE A 20 -4.72 18.00 -11.08
C PHE A 20 -3.38 17.82 -11.81
N TYR A 21 -3.20 18.43 -12.98
CA TYR A 21 -1.95 18.33 -13.72
C TYR A 21 -0.79 19.05 -13.01
N LYS A 22 -1.05 20.19 -12.37
CA LYS A 22 -0.05 20.85 -11.51
C LYS A 22 0.41 19.94 -10.38
N LEU A 23 -0.52 19.24 -9.73
CA LEU A 23 -0.18 18.26 -8.70
C LEU A 23 0.67 17.11 -9.27
N CYS A 24 0.30 16.54 -10.42
CA CYS A 24 1.09 15.49 -11.06
C CYS A 24 2.53 15.96 -11.36
N ASN A 25 2.68 17.17 -11.90
CA ASN A 25 3.99 17.78 -12.17
C ASN A 25 4.79 18.01 -10.89
N MET A 26 4.16 18.47 -9.81
CA MET A 26 4.82 18.65 -8.51
C MET A 26 5.26 17.32 -7.91
N LEU A 27 4.41 16.29 -7.98
CA LEU A 27 4.75 14.96 -7.50
C LEU A 27 5.92 14.36 -8.29
N GLN A 28 5.99 14.61 -9.59
CA GLN A 28 7.11 14.17 -10.42
C GLN A 28 8.41 14.92 -10.10
N SER A 29 8.37 16.26 -10.16
CA SER A 29 9.57 17.11 -10.08
C SER A 29 10.11 17.29 -8.66
N ILE A 30 9.23 17.37 -7.66
CA ILE A 30 9.58 17.61 -6.26
C ILE A 30 9.48 16.32 -5.47
N GLY A 31 8.40 15.55 -5.67
CA GLY A 31 8.14 14.31 -4.94
C GLY A 31 8.90 13.09 -5.45
N GLY A 32 9.56 13.19 -6.61
CA GLY A 32 10.29 12.07 -7.23
C GLY A 32 9.41 10.94 -7.75
N LEU A 33 8.09 11.17 -7.89
CA LEU A 33 7.18 10.18 -8.46
C LEU A 33 7.54 9.95 -9.93
N SER A 34 7.85 8.72 -10.28
CA SER A 34 8.17 8.34 -11.67
C SER A 34 7.09 7.42 -12.23
N PRO A 35 6.88 7.40 -13.55
CA PRO A 35 5.96 6.46 -14.18
C PRO A 35 6.35 5.02 -13.85
N ALA A 36 5.35 4.20 -13.54
CA ALA A 36 5.54 2.76 -13.40
C ALA A 36 5.56 2.09 -14.77
N LYS A 37 6.07 0.85 -14.84
CA LYS A 37 6.22 0.09 -16.09
C LYS A 37 4.96 0.05 -16.97
N ASN A 38 3.77 0.06 -16.35
CA ASN A 38 2.50 0.02 -17.07
C ASN A 38 1.46 1.03 -16.56
N MET A 39 1.89 2.12 -15.91
CA MET A 39 0.99 3.15 -15.37
C MET A 39 1.69 4.51 -15.37
N ASP A 40 1.06 5.50 -16.00
CA ASP A 40 1.57 6.87 -15.97
C ASP A 40 1.26 7.57 -14.63
N ILE A 41 1.85 8.75 -14.43
CA ILE A 41 1.76 9.48 -13.16
C ILE A 41 0.31 9.91 -12.91
N GLU A 42 -0.36 10.36 -13.96
CA GLU A 42 -1.75 10.79 -13.93
C GLU A 42 -2.69 9.66 -13.50
N GLU A 43 -2.51 8.45 -14.04
CA GLU A 43 -3.25 7.26 -13.64
C GLU A 43 -2.99 6.93 -12.16
N MET A 44 -1.72 6.94 -11.72
CA MET A 44 -1.35 6.67 -10.32
C MET A 44 -2.01 7.66 -9.35
N VAL A 45 -1.88 8.96 -9.64
CA VAL A 45 -2.43 10.05 -8.82
C VAL A 45 -3.96 10.04 -8.87
N GLY A 46 -4.55 9.81 -10.04
CA GLY A 46 -5.99 9.71 -10.23
C GLY A 46 -6.62 8.58 -9.42
N ILE A 47 -6.01 7.39 -9.42
CA ILE A 47 -6.45 6.24 -8.59
C ILE A 47 -6.43 6.62 -7.10
N PHE A 48 -5.32 7.19 -6.64
CA PHE A 48 -5.15 7.53 -5.24
C PHE A 48 -6.14 8.60 -4.77
N LEU A 49 -6.27 9.69 -5.52
CA LEU A 49 -7.22 10.77 -5.23
C LEU A 49 -8.66 10.29 -5.27
N TYR A 50 -9.00 9.41 -6.21
CA TYR A 50 -10.33 8.82 -6.28
C TYR A 50 -10.61 7.96 -5.04
N ALA A 51 -9.65 7.12 -4.62
CA ALA A 51 -9.78 6.28 -3.44
C ALA A 51 -10.10 7.12 -2.18
N ILE A 52 -9.30 8.17 -1.92
CA ILE A 52 -9.43 8.99 -0.71
C ILE A 52 -10.65 9.92 -0.74
N SER A 53 -11.03 10.45 -1.90
CA SER A 53 -12.12 11.44 -2.02
C SER A 53 -13.51 10.85 -1.81
N HIS A 54 -13.69 9.59 -2.19
CA HIS A 54 -14.99 8.92 -2.15
C HIS A 54 -15.13 7.94 -0.98
N ASN A 55 -14.09 7.83 -0.14
CA ASN A 55 -13.91 6.69 0.77
C ASN A 55 -14.23 5.38 0.03
N ALA A 56 -13.83 5.32 -1.24
CA ALA A 56 -14.41 4.39 -2.19
C ALA A 56 -14.04 2.98 -1.77
N LYS A 57 -15.06 2.17 -1.46
CA LYS A 57 -14.87 0.75 -1.15
C LYS A 57 -14.10 0.12 -2.32
N ASN A 58 -13.13 -0.74 -2.02
CA ASN A 58 -12.29 -1.45 -3.01
C ASN A 58 -13.04 -2.06 -4.21
N ARG A 59 -14.35 -2.31 -4.10
CA ARG A 59 -15.23 -2.71 -5.22
C ARG A 59 -15.26 -1.68 -6.36
N VAL A 60 -15.22 -0.38 -6.07
CA VAL A 60 -15.26 0.68 -7.08
C VAL A 60 -13.88 0.89 -7.70
N LEU A 61 -12.81 0.80 -6.90
CA LEU A 61 -11.43 0.77 -7.40
C LEU A 61 -11.20 -0.44 -8.33
N LYS A 62 -11.72 -1.62 -7.97
CA LYS A 62 -11.72 -2.82 -8.83
C LYS A 62 -12.61 -2.74 -10.07
N ARG A 63 -13.53 -1.78 -10.16
CA ARG A 63 -14.40 -1.63 -11.34
C ARG A 63 -13.92 -0.54 -12.28
N GLU A 64 -13.37 0.54 -11.73
CA GLU A 64 -13.00 1.76 -12.46
C GLU A 64 -11.50 1.84 -12.79
N PHE A 65 -10.65 1.05 -12.12
CA PHE A 65 -9.18 1.12 -12.26
C PHE A 65 -8.47 -0.22 -12.41
N VAL A 66 -9.12 -1.35 -12.12
CA VAL A 66 -8.66 -2.63 -12.66
C VAL A 66 -8.99 -2.59 -14.15
N ARG A 67 -7.96 -2.40 -14.98
CA ARG A 67 -8.03 -2.72 -16.41
C ARG A 67 -8.75 -4.06 -16.55
N SER A 68 -9.77 -4.10 -17.41
CA SER A 68 -10.65 -5.26 -17.61
C SER A 68 -9.88 -6.58 -17.54
N GLY A 69 -10.29 -7.45 -16.63
CA GLY A 69 -9.75 -8.80 -16.49
C GLY A 69 -8.86 -8.96 -15.27
N GLU A 70 -8.94 -10.15 -14.69
CA GLU A 70 -8.21 -10.61 -13.53
C GLU A 70 -6.69 -10.37 -13.65
N THR A 71 -6.21 -9.18 -13.31
CA THR A 71 -4.78 -8.96 -13.10
C THR A 71 -4.45 -9.59 -11.75
N LYS A 72 -4.16 -10.89 -11.78
CA LYS A 72 -3.56 -11.59 -10.64
C LYS A 72 -2.35 -10.76 -10.18
N PRO A 73 -2.26 -10.37 -8.90
CA PRO A 73 -1.12 -9.60 -8.43
C PRO A 73 0.15 -10.35 -8.81
N LYS A 74 1.06 -9.67 -9.50
CA LYS A 74 2.36 -10.26 -9.86
C LYS A 74 3.17 -10.44 -8.60
N PHE A 75 3.89 -11.55 -8.52
CA PHE A 75 4.76 -11.88 -7.40
C PHE A 75 6.20 -12.08 -7.88
N VAL A 76 7.15 -12.06 -6.96
CA VAL A 76 8.57 -12.27 -7.30
C VAL A 76 8.72 -13.74 -7.70
N HIS A 77 9.04 -13.98 -8.96
CA HIS A 77 9.38 -15.33 -9.42
C HIS A 77 10.74 -15.76 -8.90
N ALA A 78 10.94 -17.07 -8.75
CA ALA A 78 12.17 -17.64 -8.21
C ALA A 78 13.43 -17.35 -9.04
N ASP A 79 13.22 -17.03 -10.32
CA ASP A 79 14.19 -16.67 -11.36
C ASP A 79 14.25 -15.16 -11.65
N SER A 80 13.64 -14.33 -10.80
CA SER A 80 13.68 -12.88 -10.96
C SER A 80 15.13 -12.37 -10.98
N ASN A 81 15.45 -11.54 -11.99
CA ASN A 81 16.74 -10.88 -12.12
C ASN A 81 16.75 -9.44 -11.55
N ASP A 82 15.62 -8.95 -11.01
CA ASP A 82 15.57 -7.63 -10.38
C ASP A 82 16.39 -7.68 -9.07
N VAL A 83 17.49 -6.93 -9.02
CA VAL A 83 18.42 -6.91 -7.89
C VAL A 83 17.77 -6.55 -6.55
N ARG A 84 16.66 -5.78 -6.58
CA ARG A 84 15.91 -5.37 -5.38
C ARG A 84 15.01 -6.49 -4.90
N TRP A 85 14.36 -7.19 -5.83
CA TRP A 85 13.27 -8.11 -5.52
C TRP A 85 13.65 -9.59 -5.58
N LYS A 86 14.71 -9.99 -6.29
CA LYS A 86 15.13 -11.40 -6.53
C LYS A 86 15.27 -12.25 -5.26
N TRP A 87 15.54 -11.60 -4.13
CA TRP A 87 15.71 -12.26 -2.85
C TRP A 87 14.39 -12.62 -2.16
N LEU A 88 13.28 -11.98 -2.56
CA LEU A 88 11.96 -12.01 -1.93
C LEU A 88 10.98 -12.89 -2.71
N LYS A 89 11.37 -14.13 -3.04
CA LYS A 89 10.57 -15.08 -3.81
C LYS A 89 9.14 -15.22 -3.23
N ASN A 90 8.12 -15.23 -4.09
CA ASN A 90 6.70 -15.26 -3.73
C ASN A 90 6.16 -13.98 -3.03
N CYS A 91 6.92 -12.89 -3.00
CA CYS A 91 6.43 -11.60 -2.50
C CYS A 91 5.53 -10.93 -3.54
N PHE A 92 4.31 -10.55 -3.15
CA PHE A 92 3.41 -9.75 -4.00
C PHE A 92 3.78 -8.26 -4.03
N GLY A 93 4.50 -7.79 -3.01
CA GLY A 93 4.90 -6.39 -2.88
C GLY A 93 4.92 -5.94 -1.42
N ALA A 94 4.72 -4.65 -1.19
CA ALA A 94 4.79 -4.05 0.14
C ALA A 94 3.48 -3.35 0.51
N LEU A 95 3.18 -3.33 1.81
CA LEU A 95 2.11 -2.52 2.38
C LEU A 95 2.66 -1.57 3.42
N ASP A 96 2.07 -0.38 3.47
CA ASP A 96 2.34 0.59 4.51
C ASP A 96 1.15 1.54 4.73
N GLY A 97 1.12 2.17 5.89
CA GLY A 97 0.10 3.13 6.29
C GLY A 97 0.63 4.54 6.10
N THR A 98 -0.13 5.39 5.43
CA THR A 98 0.19 6.80 5.29
C THR A 98 -0.89 7.66 5.97
N TYR A 99 -0.46 8.76 6.58
CA TYR A 99 -1.35 9.69 7.26
C TYR A 99 -1.57 10.92 6.38
N ILE A 100 -2.82 11.15 5.99
CA ILE A 100 -3.21 12.34 5.22
C ILE A 100 -3.86 13.31 6.20
N LYS A 101 -3.36 14.54 6.28
CA LYS A 101 -3.95 15.59 7.12
C LYS A 101 -5.39 15.87 6.67
N VAL A 102 -6.29 15.99 7.63
CA VAL A 102 -7.72 16.25 7.38
C VAL A 102 -8.27 17.30 8.33
N ASN A 103 -9.32 17.99 7.89
CA ASN A 103 -10.12 18.84 8.75
C ASN A 103 -11.24 18.00 9.36
N ALA A 104 -11.18 17.78 10.67
CA ALA A 104 -12.25 17.13 11.44
C ALA A 104 -12.99 18.18 12.29
N LEU A 105 -14.29 17.95 12.51
CA LEU A 105 -15.08 18.70 13.48
C LEU A 105 -14.47 18.57 14.87
N ASP A 106 -14.62 19.60 15.72
CA ASP A 106 -13.94 19.67 17.02
C ASP A 106 -14.23 18.46 17.92
N ASN A 107 -15.46 17.95 17.91
CA ASN A 107 -15.86 16.75 18.63
C ASN A 107 -15.20 15.46 18.10
N GLY A 108 -14.76 15.43 16.84
CA GLY A 108 -14.13 14.29 16.19
C GLY A 108 -12.60 14.34 16.21
N LYS A 109 -11.99 15.53 16.41
CA LYS A 109 -10.52 15.73 16.41
C LYS A 109 -9.76 14.73 17.29
N PRO A 110 -10.20 14.37 18.52
CA PRO A 110 -9.47 13.39 19.34
C PRO A 110 -9.27 12.04 18.65
N ARG A 111 -10.23 11.57 17.86
CA ARG A 111 -10.13 10.29 17.15
C ARG A 111 -9.13 10.35 16.00
N TYR A 112 -9.08 11.47 15.28
CA TYR A 112 -8.19 11.65 14.13
C TYR A 112 -6.78 12.10 14.52
N ARG A 113 -6.49 12.30 15.80
CA ARG A 113 -5.16 12.70 16.26
C ARG A 113 -4.18 11.52 16.15
N ASN A 114 -3.14 11.67 15.35
CA ASN A 114 -2.06 10.71 15.24
C ASN A 114 -1.04 10.86 16.39
N ARG A 115 -0.05 9.96 16.45
CA ARG A 115 1.01 9.98 17.48
C ARG A 115 1.89 11.24 17.46
N LYS A 116 1.95 11.95 16.33
CA LYS A 116 2.67 13.23 16.16
C LYS A 116 1.80 14.44 16.52
N GLY A 117 0.55 14.22 16.92
CA GLY A 117 -0.39 15.28 17.29
C GLY A 117 -1.17 15.89 16.12
N ASP A 118 -0.90 15.49 14.88
CA ASP A 118 -1.64 15.96 13.71
C ASP A 118 -3.04 15.35 13.65
N ILE A 119 -4.01 16.12 13.13
CA ILE A 119 -5.34 15.61 12.77
C ILE A 119 -5.25 14.99 11.35
N ALA A 120 -5.33 13.67 11.27
CA ALA A 120 -5.11 12.92 10.05
C ALA A 120 -6.04 11.70 9.92
N THR A 121 -6.27 11.27 8.68
CA THR A 121 -6.85 9.96 8.35
C THR A 121 -5.72 9.01 7.97
N ASN A 122 -5.79 7.76 8.43
CA ASN A 122 -4.87 6.71 8.05
C ASN A 122 -5.38 6.04 6.77
N VAL A 123 -4.49 5.90 5.78
CA VAL A 123 -4.72 5.21 4.52
C VAL A 123 -3.72 4.07 4.41
N LEU A 124 -4.21 2.83 4.38
CA LEU A 124 -3.38 1.68 4.07
C LEU A 124 -3.23 1.55 2.56
N GLY A 125 -2.00 1.57 2.05
CA GLY A 125 -1.67 1.30 0.66
C GLY A 125 -0.92 -0.03 0.54
N VAL A 126 -1.20 -0.79 -0.52
CA VAL A 126 -0.46 -1.98 -0.92
C VAL A 126 -0.02 -1.79 -2.36
N CYS A 127 1.28 -1.89 -2.60
CA CYS A 127 1.88 -1.72 -3.92
C CYS A 127 2.63 -2.98 -4.34
N SER A 128 2.59 -3.26 -5.64
CA SER A 128 3.41 -4.28 -6.28
C SER A 128 4.87 -3.83 -6.40
N GLN A 129 5.72 -4.73 -6.89
CA GLN A 129 7.14 -4.47 -7.17
C GLN A 129 7.36 -3.38 -8.22
N ASP A 130 6.39 -3.23 -9.14
CA ASP A 130 6.36 -2.19 -10.17
C ASP A 130 5.69 -0.90 -9.65
N MET A 131 5.53 -0.74 -8.33
CA MET A 131 4.89 0.41 -7.67
C MET A 131 3.41 0.63 -8.02
N GLN A 132 2.76 -0.34 -8.67
CA GLN A 132 1.33 -0.27 -8.95
C GLN A 132 0.52 -0.62 -7.70
N PHE A 133 -0.50 0.18 -7.39
CA PHE A 133 -1.43 -0.11 -6.30
C PHE A 133 -2.18 -1.43 -6.55
N ILE A 134 -2.06 -2.35 -5.60
CA ILE A 134 -2.81 -3.60 -5.53
C ILE A 134 -4.08 -3.41 -4.69
N TYR A 135 -3.99 -2.60 -3.64
CA TYR A 135 -5.09 -2.38 -2.69
C TYR A 135 -4.91 -1.03 -1.98
N ILE A 136 -6.00 -0.30 -1.77
CA ILE A 136 -6.02 0.94 -0.97
C ILE A 136 -7.20 0.86 0.00
N LEU A 137 -6.97 1.16 1.28
CA LEU A 137 -8.02 1.28 2.28
C LEU A 137 -7.91 2.65 2.97
N PRO A 138 -8.71 3.63 2.50
CA PRO A 138 -8.78 4.93 3.13
C PRO A 138 -9.78 4.93 4.31
N GLY A 139 -9.75 6.02 5.08
CA GLY A 139 -10.85 6.38 5.99
C GLY A 139 -10.72 5.87 7.42
N TRP A 140 -9.56 5.37 7.81
CA TRP A 140 -9.30 5.02 9.21
C TRP A 140 -8.92 6.25 10.04
N GLU A 141 -9.29 6.27 11.32
CA GLU A 141 -8.92 7.40 12.17
C GLU A 141 -7.40 7.46 12.38
N GLY A 142 -6.84 8.67 12.49
CA GLY A 142 -5.40 8.86 12.70
C GLY A 142 -4.85 8.25 13.99
N SER A 143 -5.70 7.96 14.97
CA SER A 143 -5.33 7.23 16.19
C SER A 143 -5.31 5.71 16.02
N ALA A 144 -5.83 5.18 14.91
CA ALA A 144 -5.95 3.74 14.71
C ALA A 144 -4.57 3.07 14.56
N ALA A 145 -4.36 1.98 15.30
CA ALA A 145 -3.15 1.19 15.18
C ALA A 145 -3.07 0.49 13.82
N ASN A 146 -1.88 0.41 13.24
CA ASN A 146 -1.60 -0.26 11.96
C ASN A 146 -2.17 -1.69 11.89
N SER A 147 -2.05 -2.46 12.98
CA SER A 147 -2.62 -3.82 13.08
C SER A 147 -4.15 -3.86 12.97
N ARG A 148 -4.85 -2.84 13.51
CA ARG A 148 -6.32 -2.71 13.41
C ARG A 148 -6.74 -2.40 11.99
N VAL A 149 -6.03 -1.49 11.32
CA VAL A 149 -6.27 -1.13 9.92
C VAL A 149 -6.06 -2.35 9.00
N LEU A 150 -4.98 -3.11 9.21
CA LEU A 150 -4.69 -4.33 8.44
C LEU A 150 -5.76 -5.42 8.67
N ARG A 151 -6.21 -5.61 9.90
CA ARG A 151 -7.27 -6.58 10.21
C ARG A 151 -8.56 -6.29 9.45
N ASP A 152 -8.97 -5.02 9.44
CA ASP A 152 -10.13 -4.60 8.66
C ASP A 152 -9.92 -4.84 7.17
N ALA A 153 -8.74 -4.48 6.64
CA ALA A 153 -8.40 -4.73 5.24
C ALA A 153 -8.58 -6.19 4.84
N ILE A 154 -8.19 -7.14 5.68
CA ILE A 154 -8.28 -8.59 5.40
C ILE A 154 -9.72 -9.12 5.57
N SER A 155 -10.43 -8.64 6.60
CA SER A 155 -11.74 -9.15 6.99
C SER A 155 -12.88 -8.78 6.03
N ARG A 156 -12.68 -7.77 5.17
CA ARG A 156 -13.69 -7.31 4.22
C ARG A 156 -14.03 -8.38 3.17
N ARG A 157 -15.29 -8.41 2.72
CA ARG A 157 -15.78 -9.35 1.67
C ARG A 157 -14.94 -9.34 0.39
N HIS A 158 -14.44 -8.16 0.01
CA HIS A 158 -13.47 -7.97 -1.10
C HIS A 158 -12.16 -7.36 -0.58
N GLY A 159 -11.76 -7.75 0.63
CA GLY A 159 -10.57 -7.30 1.32
C GLY A 159 -9.27 -7.82 0.72
N LEU A 160 -8.15 -7.40 1.30
CA LEU A 160 -6.82 -7.88 0.97
C LEU A 160 -6.76 -9.40 1.17
N LYS A 161 -6.28 -10.12 0.15
CA LYS A 161 -6.12 -11.58 0.17
C LYS A 161 -4.67 -11.94 -0.03
N VAL A 162 -4.23 -13.00 0.64
CA VAL A 162 -2.92 -13.60 0.41
C VAL A 162 -3.12 -15.08 0.15
N ALA A 163 -2.59 -15.56 -0.98
CA ALA A 163 -2.60 -16.99 -1.30
C ALA A 163 -1.57 -17.73 -0.45
N LYS A 164 -1.83 -19.00 -0.13
CA LYS A 164 -0.91 -19.85 0.63
C LYS A 164 0.45 -19.91 -0.07
N GLY A 165 1.54 -19.69 0.67
CA GLY A 165 2.91 -19.69 0.14
C GLY A 165 3.41 -18.35 -0.42
N PHE A 166 2.57 -17.31 -0.38
CA PHE A 166 2.90 -15.94 -0.81
C PHE A 166 2.83 -14.96 0.35
N PHE A 167 3.40 -13.76 0.16
CA PHE A 167 3.47 -12.76 1.21
C PHE A 167 3.54 -11.31 0.75
N TYR A 168 3.27 -10.39 1.66
CA TYR A 168 3.61 -8.97 1.52
C TYR A 168 4.65 -8.57 2.56
N LEU A 169 5.49 -7.61 2.20
CA LEU A 169 6.35 -6.91 3.14
C LEU A 169 5.56 -5.83 3.86
N CYS A 170 5.83 -5.63 5.15
CA CYS A 170 5.18 -4.60 5.95
C CYS A 170 6.13 -4.03 7.01
N ASP A 171 5.83 -2.83 7.47
CA ASP A 171 6.47 -2.24 8.64
C ASP A 171 6.25 -3.12 9.90
N ALA A 172 7.19 -3.07 10.85
CA ALA A 172 7.12 -3.80 12.12
C ALA A 172 5.91 -3.38 12.97
N GLY A 173 5.34 -2.18 12.74
CA GLY A 173 4.09 -1.73 13.36
C GLY A 173 2.87 -2.59 13.05
N TYR A 174 2.94 -3.46 12.03
CA TYR A 174 1.87 -4.39 11.63
C TYR A 174 1.91 -5.75 12.35
N ARG A 175 2.46 -5.81 13.57
CA ARG A 175 2.62 -7.07 14.35
C ARG A 175 1.40 -7.99 14.24
N ASN A 176 1.68 -9.27 13.98
CA ASN A 176 0.69 -10.34 13.96
C ASN A 176 0.14 -10.58 15.38
N GLY A 177 -1.06 -10.08 15.67
CA GLY A 177 -1.80 -10.49 16.87
C GLY A 177 -2.25 -11.95 16.76
N GLU A 178 -2.37 -12.65 17.89
CA GLU A 178 -2.82 -14.06 17.95
C GLU A 178 -4.18 -14.27 17.25
N ASP A 179 -5.00 -13.24 17.22
CA ASP A 179 -6.32 -13.19 16.60
C ASP A 179 -6.33 -13.14 15.06
N LEU A 180 -5.17 -12.97 14.41
CA LEU A 180 -5.04 -13.19 12.97
C LEU A 180 -4.83 -14.69 12.65
N LYS A 181 -4.30 -15.49 13.58
CA LYS A 181 -4.01 -16.92 13.36
C LYS A 181 -5.28 -17.72 13.05
N ASP A 182 -6.38 -17.39 13.73
CA ASP A 182 -7.65 -18.16 13.71
C ASP A 182 -8.54 -17.92 12.48
N LYS A 183 -8.24 -16.91 11.65
CA LYS A 183 -9.04 -16.58 10.44
C LYS A 183 -8.39 -17.02 9.12
N GLY A 184 -7.54 -18.06 9.16
CA GLY A 184 -7.00 -18.70 7.96
C GLY A 184 -5.49 -18.91 7.93
N GLY A 185 -4.82 -19.08 9.07
CA GLY A 185 -3.40 -19.46 9.11
C GLY A 185 -2.41 -18.30 8.97
N TRP A 186 -2.81 -17.10 9.39
CA TRP A 186 -1.99 -15.90 9.36
C TRP A 186 -1.02 -15.90 10.53
N ASN A 187 0.18 -16.42 10.30
CA ASN A 187 1.23 -16.50 11.31
C ASN A 187 2.51 -15.89 10.71
N GLY A 188 3.27 -15.15 11.51
CA GLY A 188 4.60 -14.65 11.09
C GLY A 188 5.52 -15.81 10.66
N ASP A 189 5.30 -16.97 11.25
CA ASP A 189 6.04 -18.22 11.00
C ASP A 189 5.56 -18.97 9.75
N ASN A 190 4.34 -18.67 9.25
CA ASN A 190 3.80 -19.23 8.01
C ASN A 190 4.19 -18.39 6.78
N GLY A 191 4.92 -17.28 6.99
CA GLY A 191 5.60 -16.52 5.94
C GLY A 191 4.77 -15.45 5.24
N ILE A 192 3.50 -15.22 5.59
CA ILE A 192 2.50 -14.41 4.84
C ILE A 192 2.65 -12.89 4.99
N PHE A 193 3.10 -12.42 6.15
CA PHE A 193 3.54 -11.04 6.38
C PHE A 193 4.79 -11.12 7.23
N ARG A 194 5.93 -10.70 6.69
CA ARG A 194 7.20 -10.75 7.40
C ARG A 194 7.43 -9.39 8.08
N PRO A 195 7.23 -9.28 9.42
CA PRO A 195 7.46 -8.04 10.13
C PRO A 195 8.95 -7.69 10.07
N GLY A 196 9.25 -6.40 9.96
CA GLY A 196 10.62 -5.92 9.90
C GLY A 196 11.28 -6.28 8.57
N TYR A 197 10.92 -5.55 7.52
CA TYR A 197 11.57 -5.60 6.20
C TYR A 197 13.09 -5.72 6.33
N LEU A 198 13.69 -4.91 7.20
CA LEU A 198 15.13 -4.89 7.48
C LEU A 198 15.63 -6.22 8.07
N VAL A 199 14.92 -6.82 9.04
CA VAL A 199 15.33 -8.08 9.68
C VAL A 199 15.24 -9.26 8.70
N HIS A 200 14.20 -9.29 7.86
CA HIS A 200 14.10 -10.34 6.84
C HIS A 200 15.13 -10.16 5.72
N LEU A 201 15.36 -8.91 5.31
CA LEU A 201 16.40 -8.56 4.35
C LEU A 201 17.78 -8.93 4.89
N GLU A 202 18.09 -8.61 6.15
CA GLU A 202 19.33 -8.99 6.84
C GLU A 202 19.55 -10.50 6.86
N LYS A 203 18.55 -11.30 7.28
CA LYS A 203 18.66 -12.77 7.25
C LYS A 203 18.91 -13.29 5.83
N THR A 204 18.17 -12.76 4.86
CA THR A 204 18.31 -13.20 3.46
C THR A 204 19.65 -12.77 2.86
N MET A 205 20.17 -11.61 3.24
CA MET A 205 21.48 -11.12 2.84
C MET A 205 22.60 -11.93 3.49
N ALA A 206 22.48 -12.26 4.78
CA ALA A 206 23.44 -13.09 5.49
C ALA A 206 23.54 -14.52 4.90
N GLU A 207 22.42 -15.08 4.47
CA GLU A 207 22.39 -16.41 3.83
C GLU A 207 22.96 -16.40 2.40
N LYS A 208 22.83 -15.29 1.66
CA LYS A 208 23.06 -15.27 0.21
C LYS A 208 24.23 -14.40 -0.25
N ILE A 209 24.81 -13.60 0.64
CA ILE A 209 25.96 -12.72 0.35
C ILE A 209 27.11 -13.11 1.29
N PRO A 210 28.17 -13.77 0.78
CA PRO A 210 29.35 -14.08 1.58
C PRO A 210 29.96 -12.78 2.16
N ASN A 211 30.38 -12.81 3.43
CA ASN A 211 30.96 -11.67 4.16
C ASN A 211 30.01 -10.49 4.41
N TYR A 212 28.71 -10.74 4.50
CA TYR A 212 27.71 -9.73 4.87
C TYR A 212 27.98 -9.11 6.26
N GLN A 213 28.04 -7.76 6.34
CA GLN A 213 28.26 -7.00 7.59
C GLN A 213 27.22 -5.90 7.84
N ILE A 214 26.23 -5.72 6.97
CA ILE A 214 25.23 -4.67 7.13
C ILE A 214 24.23 -5.10 8.20
N LYS A 215 23.93 -4.21 9.15
CA LYS A 215 22.84 -4.40 10.11
C LYS A 215 21.82 -3.29 9.86
N GLY A 216 20.58 -3.65 9.59
CA GLY A 216 19.47 -2.72 9.55
C GLY A 216 19.14 -2.30 10.97
N THR A 217 19.48 -1.06 11.31
CA THR A 217 18.98 -0.44 12.53
C THR A 217 17.49 -0.15 12.33
N PRO A 218 16.59 -0.75 13.13
CA PRO A 218 15.19 -0.35 13.09
C PRO A 218 15.11 1.11 13.53
N HIS A 219 14.55 1.98 12.68
CA HIS A 219 14.14 3.30 13.12
C HIS A 219 12.93 3.12 14.05
N ILE A 220 13.19 3.12 15.36
CA ILE A 220 12.15 3.35 16.37
C ILE A 220 11.78 4.83 16.31
#